data_AF-A0A5B3GDK4-F1
#
_entry.id   AF-A0A5B3GDK4-F1
#
_cell.length_a   1.000
_cell.length_b   1.000
_cell.length_c   1.000
_cell.angle_alpha   90.00
_cell.angle_beta   90.00
_cell.angle_gamma   90.00
#
_symmetry.space_group_name_H-M   'P 1'
#
loop_
_entity.id
_entity.type
_entity.pdbx_description
1 polymer ?
#
loop_
_entity_poly.entity_id
_entity_poly.type
_entity_poly.pdbx_seq_one_letter_code
_entity_poly.pdbx_strand_id
1 'polypeptide(L)'
;MGKGTKKNRNAKQGIDTMGVSTSEIAKEISKPQTAMPIYESNDDEIDWQTMLWEVTKDARKLYDGISTLCLSYTEKQDAIAEVAEITYDDPAMMIEHIKMMAKRLCQVPGFRAYCSKLGVGPDCVAQHIIFDGYAKVKAVIERGLEPVYGETIVLFSMPIVGYELE
;
A
#
# COMPACT_ATOMS: atom_id res chain seq x y z
N MET A 1 -40.15 72.68 13.38
CA MET A 1 -38.78 73.23 13.45
C MET A 1 -37.84 72.10 13.87
N GLY A 2 -36.72 71.93 13.15
CA GLY A 2 -35.80 70.76 13.25
C GLY A 2 -34.99 70.69 14.54
N LYS A 3 -34.00 69.83 14.74
CA LYS A 3 -33.15 68.95 13.90
C LYS A 3 -32.53 67.92 14.88
N GLY A 4 -32.08 66.74 14.42
CA GLY A 4 -31.08 65.96 15.17
C GLY A 4 -31.04 64.45 14.90
N THR A 5 -30.13 64.05 14.02
CA THR A 5 -29.86 62.72 13.45
C THR A 5 -29.10 61.70 14.32
N LYS A 6 -29.24 60.41 13.91
CA LYS A 6 -28.35 59.21 14.04
C LYS A 6 -28.40 58.49 15.41
N LYS A 7 -28.43 57.16 15.50
CA LYS A 7 -27.72 56.13 14.70
C LYS A 7 -28.38 54.74 14.89
N ASN A 8 -28.69 54.06 13.79
CA ASN A 8 -29.09 52.65 13.73
C ASN A 8 -28.01 51.72 14.28
N ARG A 9 -28.39 50.68 15.03
CA ARG A 9 -27.66 49.40 15.07
C ARG A 9 -28.65 48.23 15.12
N ASN A 10 -28.79 47.61 13.95
CA ASN A 10 -29.42 46.32 13.71
C ASN A 10 -28.46 45.24 14.23
N ALA A 11 -28.87 44.41 15.19
CA ALA A 11 -28.12 43.24 15.62
C ALA A 11 -28.66 42.01 14.86
N LYS A 12 -28.07 41.72 13.69
CA LYS A 12 -28.17 40.38 13.09
C LYS A 12 -27.01 39.55 13.64
N GLN A 13 -27.34 38.51 14.40
CA GLN A 13 -26.40 37.44 14.75
C GLN A 13 -25.95 36.78 13.44
N GLY A 14 -24.70 37.04 13.08
CA GLY A 14 -24.00 36.30 12.04
C GLY A 14 -23.61 34.94 12.61
N ILE A 15 -23.93 33.90 11.84
CA ILE A 15 -23.39 32.56 11.99
C ILE A 15 -21.86 32.63 11.87
N ASP A 16 -21.15 32.26 12.94
CA ASP A 16 -19.71 32.01 12.88
C ASP A 16 -19.48 30.72 12.09
N THR A 17 -19.50 30.81 10.77
CA THR A 17 -18.83 29.82 9.94
C THR A 17 -17.33 30.01 10.19
N MET A 18 -16.74 29.14 11.02
CA MET A 18 -15.29 28.93 11.00
C MET A 18 -14.92 28.61 9.55
N GLY A 19 -14.42 29.62 8.84
CA GLY A 19 -13.78 29.43 7.56
C GLY A 19 -12.54 28.60 7.83
N VAL A 20 -12.61 27.29 7.58
CA VAL A 20 -11.41 26.48 7.36
C VAL A 20 -10.69 27.17 6.21
N SER A 21 -9.58 27.82 6.54
CA SER A 21 -8.77 28.51 5.56
C SER A 21 -8.31 27.47 4.56
N THR A 22 -8.66 27.64 3.29
CA THR A 22 -8.19 26.75 2.21
C THR A 22 -6.65 26.68 2.15
N SER A 23 -5.96 27.62 2.80
CA SER A 23 -4.52 27.61 3.00
C SER A 23 -4.00 26.59 4.03
N GLU A 24 -4.83 26.11 4.97
CA GLU A 24 -4.46 25.06 5.93
C GLU A 24 -4.50 23.68 5.29
N ILE A 25 -5.51 23.42 4.44
CA ILE A 25 -5.61 22.18 3.67
C ILE A 25 -4.42 22.06 2.69
N ALA A 26 -4.02 23.16 2.05
CA ALA A 26 -2.90 23.15 1.10
C ALA A 26 -1.53 22.91 1.75
N LYS A 27 -1.36 23.18 3.05
CA LYS A 27 -0.07 22.96 3.75
C LYS A 27 0.14 21.51 4.19
N GLU A 28 -0.92 20.73 4.38
CA GLU A 28 -0.76 19.29 4.66
C GLU A 28 -0.28 18.48 3.45
N ILE A 29 -0.53 18.96 2.23
CA ILE A 29 -0.13 18.31 0.98
C ILE A 29 1.36 18.58 0.65
N SER A 30 2.01 19.49 1.38
CA SER A 30 3.41 19.89 1.14
C SER A 30 4.42 19.21 2.07
N LYS A 31 4.02 18.21 2.84
CA LYS A 31 5.01 17.33 3.48
C LYS A 31 5.42 16.29 2.45
N PRO A 32 6.71 16.16 2.09
CA PRO A 32 7.15 14.99 1.34
C PRO A 32 6.69 13.77 2.15
N GLN A 33 5.83 12.95 1.54
CA GLN A 33 5.56 11.62 2.04
C GLN A 33 6.92 10.99 2.30
N THR A 34 7.21 10.70 3.55
CA THR A 34 8.45 10.03 3.92
C THR A 34 8.45 8.72 3.16
N ALA A 35 9.24 8.67 2.08
CA ALA A 35 9.55 7.43 1.40
C ALA A 35 9.95 6.44 2.49
N MET A 36 9.43 5.21 2.43
CA MET A 36 9.84 4.19 3.39
C MET A 36 11.37 4.22 3.48
N PRO A 37 11.96 4.26 4.68
CA PRO A 37 13.40 4.23 4.80
C PRO A 37 13.87 2.91 4.21
N ILE A 38 14.52 2.98 3.05
CA ILE A 38 15.45 1.94 2.62
C ILE A 38 16.59 2.11 3.63
N TYR A 39 16.58 1.29 4.68
CA TYR A 39 17.49 1.42 5.81
C TYR A 39 18.92 1.11 5.35
N GLU A 40 19.89 1.89 5.83
CA GLU A 40 21.31 1.72 5.53
C GLU A 40 21.82 0.36 6.03
N SER A 41 22.60 -0.28 5.15
CA SER A 41 23.20 -1.62 5.24
C SER A 41 23.94 -1.90 6.54
N ASN A 42 23.71 -3.08 7.13
CA ASN A 42 24.71 -3.78 7.93
C ASN A 42 25.18 -5.00 7.11
N ASP A 43 26.46 -5.05 6.80
CA ASP A 43 27.07 -5.82 5.71
C ASP A 43 27.08 -7.38 5.82
N ASP A 44 26.39 -7.98 6.80
CA ASP A 44 26.36 -9.45 6.99
C ASP A 44 24.94 -10.07 6.83
N GLU A 45 23.97 -9.26 6.44
CA GLU A 45 22.61 -9.68 6.10
C GLU A 45 22.53 -9.63 4.56
N ILE A 46 22.37 -10.76 3.86
CA ILE A 46 21.85 -10.64 2.49
C ILE A 46 20.57 -9.83 2.65
N ASP A 47 20.54 -8.60 2.11
CA ASP A 47 19.38 -7.71 2.25
C ASP A 47 18.16 -8.50 1.85
N TRP A 48 17.35 -8.90 2.84
CA TRP A 48 16.24 -9.82 2.64
C TRP A 48 15.23 -9.28 1.62
N GLN A 49 15.23 -7.96 1.40
CA GLN A 49 14.48 -7.32 0.33
C GLN A 49 15.06 -7.68 -1.04
N THR A 50 16.37 -7.66 -1.20
CA THR A 50 17.05 -8.14 -2.41
C THR A 50 16.67 -9.58 -2.70
N MET A 51 16.72 -10.48 -1.71
CA MET A 51 16.26 -11.88 -1.87
C MET A 51 14.80 -11.95 -2.31
N LEU A 52 13.92 -11.21 -1.63
CA LEU A 52 12.50 -11.15 -1.96
C LEU A 52 12.24 -10.72 -3.41
N TRP A 53 12.96 -9.68 -3.87
CA TRP A 53 12.79 -9.18 -5.23
C TRP A 53 13.38 -10.11 -6.28
N GLU A 54 14.48 -10.80 -5.99
CA GLU A 54 15.05 -11.84 -6.85
C GLU A 54 14.10 -13.04 -6.97
N VAL A 55 13.67 -13.61 -5.85
CA VAL A 55 12.76 -14.76 -5.82
C VAL A 55 11.45 -14.45 -6.54
N THR A 56 10.78 -13.33 -6.20
CA THR A 56 9.50 -13.01 -6.85
C THR A 56 9.68 -12.69 -8.34
N LYS A 57 10.82 -12.12 -8.75
CA LYS A 57 11.13 -11.89 -10.16
C LYS A 57 11.28 -13.20 -10.91
N ASP A 58 12.04 -14.14 -10.37
CA ASP A 58 12.28 -15.42 -11.05
C ASP A 58 11.04 -16.34 -10.99
N ALA A 59 10.27 -16.29 -9.91
CA ALA A 59 8.97 -16.96 -9.83
C ALA A 59 7.99 -16.47 -10.91
N ARG A 60 7.96 -15.15 -11.18
CA ARG A 60 7.17 -14.61 -12.30
C ARG A 60 7.64 -15.10 -13.67
N LYS A 61 8.94 -15.32 -13.86
CA LYS A 61 9.49 -15.78 -15.15
C LYS A 61 9.05 -17.19 -15.54
N LEU A 62 8.68 -18.02 -14.55
CA LEU A 62 8.08 -19.34 -14.82
C LEU A 62 6.77 -19.24 -15.63
N TYR A 63 6.14 -18.06 -15.62
CA TYR A 63 4.90 -17.75 -16.35
C TYR A 63 5.09 -16.60 -17.36
N ASP A 64 6.29 -16.43 -17.91
CA ASP A 64 6.58 -15.36 -18.88
C ASP A 64 5.52 -15.29 -20.00
N GLY A 65 4.97 -14.09 -20.22
CA GLY A 65 3.90 -13.85 -21.18
C GLY A 65 2.47 -14.00 -20.63
N ILE A 66 2.31 -14.46 -19.38
CA ILE A 66 1.02 -14.52 -18.68
C ILE A 66 0.95 -13.37 -17.67
N SER A 67 -0.19 -12.66 -17.65
CA SER A 67 -0.44 -11.65 -16.62
C SER A 67 -0.50 -12.29 -15.24
N THR A 68 0.17 -11.71 -14.25
CA THR A 68 0.11 -12.20 -12.86
C THR A 68 -1.29 -12.12 -12.26
N LEU A 69 -2.21 -11.35 -12.85
CA LEU A 69 -3.63 -11.33 -12.48
C LEU A 69 -4.37 -12.62 -12.89
N CYS A 70 -3.84 -13.38 -13.84
CA CYS A 70 -4.41 -14.65 -14.29
C CYS A 70 -3.93 -15.84 -13.46
N LEU A 71 -2.91 -15.66 -12.62
CA LEU A 71 -2.37 -16.72 -11.77
C LEU A 71 -3.19 -16.82 -10.47
N SER A 72 -3.56 -18.03 -10.12
CA SER A 72 -4.14 -18.38 -8.83
C SER A 72 -3.14 -18.14 -7.69
N TYR A 73 -3.63 -18.06 -6.45
CA TYR A 73 -2.75 -17.90 -5.29
C TYR A 73 -1.82 -19.11 -5.11
N THR A 74 -2.28 -20.33 -5.41
CA THR A 74 -1.48 -21.56 -5.33
C THR A 74 -0.35 -21.58 -6.37
N GLU A 75 -0.62 -21.17 -7.62
CA GLU A 75 0.44 -21.06 -8.64
C GLU A 75 1.53 -20.07 -8.22
N LYS A 76 1.15 -18.94 -7.61
CA LYS A 76 2.12 -17.97 -7.08
C LYS A 76 2.91 -18.55 -5.91
N GLN A 77 2.23 -19.27 -5.01
CA GLN A 77 2.83 -19.91 -3.84
C GLN A 77 3.84 -20.97 -4.25
N ASP A 78 3.47 -21.87 -5.16
CA ASP A 78 4.31 -22.95 -5.67
C ASP A 78 5.54 -22.40 -6.37
N ALA A 79 5.37 -21.36 -7.20
CA ALA A 79 6.48 -20.71 -7.89
C ALA A 79 7.47 -20.01 -6.95
N ILE A 80 6.98 -19.36 -5.89
CA ILE A 80 7.84 -18.78 -4.85
C ILE A 80 8.61 -19.90 -4.14
N ALA A 81 7.91 -20.97 -3.73
CA ALA A 81 8.53 -22.08 -3.01
C ALA A 81 9.61 -22.78 -3.86
N GLU A 82 9.32 -23.05 -5.13
CA GLU A 82 10.28 -23.67 -6.07
C GLU A 82 11.54 -22.83 -6.24
N VAL A 83 11.39 -21.52 -6.50
CA VAL A 83 12.54 -20.63 -6.71
C VAL A 83 13.34 -20.42 -5.42
N ALA A 84 12.66 -20.31 -4.28
CA ALA A 84 13.32 -20.15 -3.00
C ALA A 84 14.12 -21.40 -2.61
N GLU A 85 13.55 -22.58 -2.81
CA GLU A 85 14.23 -23.88 -2.62
C GLU A 85 15.49 -23.95 -3.51
N ILE A 86 15.35 -23.69 -4.81
CA ILE A 86 16.46 -23.79 -5.77
C ILE A 86 17.59 -22.81 -5.45
N THR A 87 17.25 -21.60 -5.01
CA THR A 87 18.22 -20.50 -4.87
C THR A 87 18.85 -20.44 -3.49
N TYR A 88 18.09 -20.76 -2.44
CA TYR A 88 18.48 -20.53 -1.05
C TYR A 88 18.27 -21.74 -0.12
N ASP A 89 17.69 -22.85 -0.59
CA ASP A 89 17.43 -24.07 0.21
C ASP A 89 16.58 -23.81 1.47
N ASP A 90 15.77 -22.73 1.46
CA ASP A 90 14.91 -22.31 2.58
C ASP A 90 13.67 -21.53 2.09
N PRO A 91 12.61 -22.21 1.64
CA PRO A 91 11.36 -21.59 1.23
C PRO A 91 10.56 -20.99 2.41
N ALA A 92 10.80 -21.46 3.64
CA ALA A 92 10.10 -20.96 4.83
C ALA A 92 10.55 -19.53 5.18
N MET A 93 11.84 -19.24 5.03
CA MET A 93 12.36 -17.87 5.17
C MET A 93 11.69 -16.89 4.19
N MET A 94 11.41 -17.32 2.96
CA MET A 94 10.71 -16.48 1.99
C MET A 94 9.26 -16.15 2.38
N ILE A 95 8.58 -17.05 3.08
CA ILE A 95 7.25 -16.78 3.65
C ILE A 95 7.32 -15.62 4.65
N GLU A 96 8.32 -15.62 5.54
CA GLU A 96 8.48 -14.58 6.54
C GLU A 96 8.82 -13.22 5.93
N HIS A 97 9.69 -13.18 4.92
CA HIS A 97 10.00 -11.95 4.17
C HIS A 97 8.77 -11.35 3.48
N ILE A 98 7.92 -12.19 2.86
CA ILE A 98 6.65 -11.74 2.26
C ILE A 98 5.73 -11.18 3.34
N LYS A 99 5.56 -11.87 4.47
CA LYS A 99 4.73 -11.38 5.59
C LYS A 99 5.23 -10.05 6.13
N MET A 100 6.54 -9.89 6.31
CA MET A 100 7.16 -8.66 6.78
C MET A 100 6.90 -7.50 5.82
N MET A 101 7.10 -7.71 4.52
CA MET A 101 6.87 -6.67 3.51
C MET A 101 5.37 -6.35 3.37
N ALA A 102 4.49 -7.35 3.46
CA ALA A 102 3.04 -7.15 3.40
C ALA A 102 2.55 -6.27 4.54
N LYS A 103 3.00 -6.56 5.78
CA LYS A 103 2.71 -5.74 6.96
C LYS A 103 3.12 -4.27 6.76
N ARG A 104 4.30 -4.02 6.19
CA ARG A 104 4.80 -2.66 5.87
C ARG A 104 3.95 -1.99 4.81
N LEU A 105 3.62 -2.68 3.71
CA LEU A 105 2.81 -2.13 2.63
C LEU A 105 1.39 -1.76 3.11
N CYS A 106 0.81 -2.55 4.01
CA CYS A 106 -0.48 -2.24 4.62
C CYS A 106 -0.47 -0.99 5.54
N GLN A 107 0.70 -0.43 5.88
CA GLN A 107 0.80 0.82 6.62
C GLN A 107 0.74 2.05 5.71
N VAL A 108 0.77 1.87 4.39
CA VAL A 108 0.60 2.98 3.43
C VAL A 108 -0.76 3.67 3.66
N PRO A 109 -0.80 5.01 3.77
CA PRO A 109 -2.04 5.75 3.98
C PRO A 109 -3.12 5.39 2.96
N GLY A 110 -4.33 5.10 3.45
CA GLY A 110 -5.47 4.73 2.59
C GLY A 110 -5.49 3.28 2.10
N PHE A 111 -4.39 2.51 2.24
CA PHE A 111 -4.33 1.12 1.77
C PHE A 111 -5.42 0.25 2.40
N ARG A 112 -5.43 0.16 3.74
CA ARG A 112 -6.42 -0.63 4.49
C ARG A 112 -7.85 -0.11 4.31
N ALA A 113 -8.03 1.20 4.21
CA ALA A 113 -9.35 1.80 3.98
C ALA A 113 -9.93 1.41 2.61
N TYR A 114 -9.08 1.39 1.57
CA TYR A 114 -9.49 0.98 0.24
C TYR A 114 -9.77 -0.53 0.15
N CYS A 115 -8.94 -1.37 0.77
CA CYS A 115 -9.23 -2.81 0.90
C CYS A 115 -10.57 -3.05 1.61
N SER A 116 -10.82 -2.34 2.71
CA SER A 116 -12.08 -2.42 3.45
C SER A 116 -13.30 -2.02 2.60
N LYS A 117 -13.19 -0.93 1.82
CA LYS A 117 -14.23 -0.49 0.88
C LYS A 117 -14.64 -1.60 -0.12
N LEU A 118 -13.69 -2.43 -0.54
CA LEU A 118 -13.91 -3.51 -1.50
C LEU A 118 -14.09 -4.89 -0.85
N GLY A 119 -14.12 -4.97 0.49
CA GLY A 119 -14.36 -6.21 1.22
C GLY A 119 -13.24 -7.25 1.11
N VAL A 120 -11.99 -6.82 0.86
CA VAL A 120 -10.83 -7.71 0.71
C VAL A 120 -9.83 -7.59 1.88
N GLY A 121 -9.14 -8.69 2.16
CA GLY A 121 -8.09 -8.73 3.18
C GLY A 121 -6.87 -7.89 2.74
N PRO A 122 -6.47 -6.86 3.51
CA PRO A 122 -5.35 -6.00 3.12
C PRO A 122 -4.03 -6.78 3.03
N ASP A 123 -3.82 -7.76 3.90
CA ASP A 123 -2.66 -8.62 3.87
C ASP A 123 -2.61 -9.48 2.61
N CYS A 124 -3.73 -10.09 2.19
CA CYS A 124 -3.83 -10.84 0.92
C CYS A 124 -3.47 -9.95 -0.27
N VAL A 125 -4.08 -8.76 -0.34
CA VAL A 125 -3.81 -7.76 -1.40
C VAL A 125 -2.34 -7.38 -1.43
N ALA A 126 -1.73 -7.11 -0.27
CA ALA A 126 -0.33 -6.73 -0.18
C ALA A 126 0.60 -7.84 -0.68
N GLN A 127 0.35 -9.10 -0.33
CA GLN A 127 1.13 -10.24 -0.81
C GLN A 127 1.08 -10.36 -2.34
N HIS A 128 -0.09 -10.19 -2.95
CA HIS A 128 -0.23 -10.22 -4.40
C HIS A 128 0.50 -9.06 -5.10
N ILE A 129 0.50 -7.86 -4.52
CA ILE A 129 1.25 -6.71 -5.06
C ILE A 129 2.75 -6.94 -4.95
N ILE A 130 3.22 -7.55 -3.87
CA ILE A 130 4.63 -7.95 -3.70
C ILE A 130 5.01 -8.95 -4.78
N PHE A 131 4.16 -9.95 -5.05
CA PHE A 131 4.39 -10.91 -6.13
C PHE A 131 4.42 -10.22 -7.50
N ASP A 132 3.60 -9.19 -7.75
CA ASP A 132 3.64 -8.42 -9.00
C ASP A 132 4.94 -7.61 -9.17
N GLY A 133 5.66 -7.39 -8.06
CA GLY A 133 7.05 -6.93 -8.05
C GLY A 133 7.23 -5.48 -7.61
N TYR A 134 8.50 -5.13 -7.39
CA TYR A 134 8.92 -3.85 -6.80
C TYR A 134 8.32 -2.61 -7.48
N ALA A 135 8.23 -2.59 -8.81
CA ALA A 135 7.67 -1.44 -9.54
C ALA A 135 6.19 -1.19 -9.19
N LYS A 136 5.41 -2.25 -8.96
CA LYS A 136 4.01 -2.16 -8.56
C LYS A 136 3.86 -1.73 -7.11
N VAL A 137 4.67 -2.30 -6.21
CA VAL A 137 4.76 -1.86 -4.81
C VAL A 137 5.06 -0.37 -4.73
N LYS A 138 6.08 0.10 -5.45
CA LYS A 138 6.44 1.52 -5.51
C LYS A 138 5.30 2.40 -6.03
N ALA A 139 4.63 1.99 -7.12
CA ALA A 139 3.49 2.73 -7.65
C ALA A 139 2.35 2.85 -6.63
N VAL A 140 2.07 1.79 -5.85
CA VAL A 140 1.04 1.81 -4.80
C VAL A 140 1.44 2.72 -3.64
N ILE A 141 2.72 2.74 -3.25
CA ILE A 141 3.21 3.66 -2.22
C ILE A 141 3.03 5.12 -2.67
N GLU A 142 3.37 5.43 -3.92
CA GLU A 142 3.33 6.80 -4.45
C GLU A 142 1.91 7.30 -4.79
N ARG A 143 1.02 6.40 -5.24
CA ARG A 143 -0.26 6.78 -5.86
C ARG A 143 -1.48 6.17 -5.16
N GLY A 144 -1.30 5.17 -4.31
CA GLY A 144 -2.37 4.41 -3.69
C GLY A 144 -2.87 3.21 -4.53
N LEU A 145 -3.72 2.38 -3.93
CA LEU A 145 -4.28 1.19 -4.58
C LEU A 145 -5.26 1.53 -5.71
N GLU A 146 -6.15 2.49 -5.49
CA GLU A 146 -7.21 2.83 -6.45
C GLU A 146 -6.65 3.25 -7.81
N PRO A 147 -5.61 4.10 -7.92
CA PRO A 147 -5.08 4.47 -9.23
C PRO A 147 -4.22 3.39 -9.90
N VAL A 148 -3.70 2.41 -9.14
CA VAL A 148 -2.77 1.40 -9.67
C VAL A 148 -3.49 0.11 -10.06
N TYR A 149 -4.45 -0.33 -9.24
CA TYR A 149 -5.20 -1.56 -9.42
C TYR A 149 -6.71 -1.32 -9.52
N GLY A 150 -7.23 -0.25 -8.94
CA GLY A 150 -8.68 -0.02 -8.88
C GLY A 150 -9.40 -1.21 -8.24
N GLU A 151 -10.54 -1.57 -8.82
CA GLU A 151 -11.35 -2.69 -8.34
C GLU A 151 -10.73 -4.07 -8.61
N THR A 152 -9.68 -4.19 -9.43
CA THR A 152 -9.07 -5.50 -9.72
C THR A 152 -8.46 -6.18 -8.51
N ILE A 153 -8.24 -5.46 -7.41
CA ILE A 153 -7.78 -6.04 -6.13
C ILE A 153 -8.77 -7.05 -5.54
N VAL A 154 -10.02 -7.11 -6.01
CA VAL A 154 -10.98 -8.15 -5.62
C VAL A 154 -10.53 -9.55 -6.01
N LEU A 155 -9.62 -9.68 -6.98
CA LEU A 155 -9.00 -10.95 -7.38
C LEU A 155 -7.97 -11.45 -6.36
N PHE A 156 -7.55 -10.62 -5.41
CA PHE A 156 -6.50 -10.90 -4.42
C PHE A 156 -7.08 -11.32 -3.06
N SER A 157 -8.19 -12.07 -3.09
CA SER A 157 -8.96 -12.42 -1.88
C SER A 157 -8.30 -13.50 -1.02
N MET A 158 -7.55 -14.41 -1.64
CA MET A 158 -6.82 -15.48 -0.96
C MET A 158 -5.36 -15.07 -0.73
N PRO A 159 -4.75 -15.40 0.42
CA PRO A 159 -3.33 -15.12 0.63
C PRO A 159 -2.46 -16.06 -0.22
N ILE A 160 -1.29 -15.57 -0.64
CA ILE A 160 -0.25 -16.40 -1.27
C ILE A 160 0.48 -17.22 -0.21
N VAL A 161 0.79 -16.60 0.93
CA VAL A 161 1.43 -17.28 2.06
C VAL A 161 0.52 -17.18 3.28
N GLY A 162 0.27 -18.33 3.90
CA GLY A 162 -0.54 -18.42 5.10
C GLY A 162 0.08 -17.64 6.25
N TYR A 163 -0.76 -17.04 7.08
CA TYR A 163 -0.42 -16.83 8.48
C TYR A 163 -0.70 -18.16 9.15
N GLU A 164 0.28 -18.77 9.81
CA GLU A 164 -0.09 -19.80 10.78
C GLU A 164 -1.08 -19.10 11.73
N LEU A 165 -2.32 -19.57 11.73
CA LEU A 165 -3.32 -19.14 12.67
C LEU A 165 -2.86 -19.72 14.02
N GLU A 166 -2.03 -18.97 14.73
CA GLU A 166 -1.86 -19.16 16.18
C GLU A 166 -3.18 -18.90 16.90
#